data_AF-A0A455SVG1-F1
#
_entry.id   AF-A0A455SVG1-F1
#
_cell.length_a   1.000
_cell.length_b   1.000
_cell.length_c   1.000
_cell.angle_alpha   90.00
_cell.angle_beta   90.00
_cell.angle_gamma   90.00
#
_symmetry.space_group_name_H-M   'P 1'
#
loop_
_entity.id
_entity.type
_entity.pdbx_description
1 polymer ?
#
loop_
_entity_poly.entity_id
_entity_poly.type
_entity_poly.pdbx_seq_one_letter_code
_entity_poly.pdbx_strand_id
1 'polypeptide(L)'
;MKIIGVLKPRSVTQIPEPPLARFLFADTRMAWLWLLVRLYVGYEWLTAGLEKLTGYNFAFGAGFGQRSGSPWVFSGHDGVAIQGFVKGALALSSGPHPAVQGWYAAFLQHIVLPNAGLFAYLVTFGEVLVGLGLIFGALTGIAAFFGVFMNLNFLLAGAVSINPVLGTLGLFLMLAWRIAGYYGLDSLLLPLLGTPWTGSLLSRLRAQRTEPLEAGTGSR
;
A
#
# COMPACT_ATOMS: atom_id res chain seq x y z
N MET A 1 15.44 42.94 -24.00
CA MET A 1 14.23 42.58 -23.23
C MET A 1 13.07 42.28 -24.20
N LYS A 2 13.10 41.15 -24.92
CA LYS A 2 12.11 40.84 -25.98
C LYS A 2 11.70 39.36 -26.08
N ILE A 3 12.05 38.55 -25.09
CA ILE A 3 11.78 37.09 -25.10
C ILE A 3 10.51 36.74 -24.30
N ILE A 4 10.05 37.64 -23.42
CA ILE A 4 8.94 37.37 -22.48
C ILE A 4 7.56 37.57 -23.15
N GLY A 5 7.48 38.28 -24.28
CA GLY A 5 6.21 38.56 -24.97
C GLY A 5 5.67 37.44 -25.87
N VAL A 6 6.45 36.38 -26.10
CA VAL A 6 6.09 35.25 -26.99
C VAL A 6 5.50 34.07 -26.20
N LEU A 7 5.70 34.03 -24.89
CA LEU A 7 5.07 33.06 -24.01
C LEU A 7 3.65 33.52 -23.69
N LYS A 8 2.72 33.29 -24.62
CA LYS A 8 1.31 33.17 -24.26
C LYS A 8 1.21 31.83 -23.52
N PRO A 9 0.98 31.76 -22.19
CA PRO A 9 0.60 30.50 -21.57
C PRO A 9 -0.72 30.11 -22.23
N ARG A 10 -0.64 29.26 -23.25
CA ARG A 10 -1.82 28.66 -23.89
C ARG A 10 -2.60 27.99 -22.77
N SER A 11 -3.92 28.09 -22.84
CA SER A 11 -4.88 27.36 -22.01
C SER A 11 -4.78 25.85 -22.28
N VAL A 12 -3.62 25.27 -21.98
CA VAL A 12 -3.35 23.84 -22.08
C VAL A 12 -3.97 23.24 -20.84
N THR A 13 -5.15 22.65 -20.99
CA THR A 13 -5.87 21.98 -19.91
C THR A 13 -5.24 20.63 -19.54
N GLN A 14 -4.41 20.05 -20.42
CA GLN A 14 -3.68 18.81 -20.16
C GLN A 14 -2.24 18.87 -20.68
N ILE A 15 -1.29 18.64 -19.78
CA ILE A 15 0.12 18.47 -20.12
C ILE A 15 0.34 16.98 -20.43
N PRO A 16 0.83 16.61 -21.62
CA PRO A 16 1.06 15.21 -21.97
C PRO A 16 2.12 14.58 -21.06
N GLU A 17 1.92 13.31 -20.73
CA GLU A 17 2.86 12.57 -19.88
C GLU A 17 4.25 12.47 -20.52
N PRO A 18 5.34 12.66 -19.74
CA PRO A 18 6.69 12.42 -20.22
C PRO A 18 6.87 10.97 -20.71
N PRO A 19 7.62 10.72 -21.81
CA PRO A 19 7.80 9.37 -22.36
C PRO A 19 8.34 8.35 -21.35
N LEU A 20 9.24 8.78 -20.46
CA LEU A 20 9.83 7.94 -19.42
C LEU A 20 8.79 7.52 -18.37
N ALA A 21 7.94 8.44 -17.92
CA ALA A 21 6.90 8.13 -16.95
C ALA A 21 5.88 7.14 -17.52
N ARG A 22 5.48 7.34 -18.79
CA ARG A 22 4.62 6.41 -19.51
C ARG A 22 5.25 5.02 -19.64
N PHE A 23 6.52 4.96 -20.03
CA PHE A 23 7.23 3.70 -20.14
C PHE A 23 7.34 2.96 -18.79
N LEU A 24 7.66 3.68 -17.73
CA LEU A 24 7.91 3.07 -16.42
C LEU A 24 6.62 2.66 -15.70
N PHE A 25 5.54 3.45 -15.77
CA PHE A 25 4.33 3.26 -14.96
C PHE A 25 3.09 2.79 -15.75
N ALA A 26 3.12 2.82 -17.08
CA ALA A 26 1.95 2.50 -17.91
C ALA A 26 2.23 1.47 -19.03
N ASP A 27 3.48 1.02 -19.22
CA ASP A 27 3.84 0.03 -20.22
C ASP A 27 3.91 -1.38 -19.61
N THR A 28 3.21 -2.35 -20.22
CA THR A 28 3.17 -3.74 -19.74
C THR A 28 4.55 -4.42 -19.81
N ARG A 29 5.48 -3.92 -20.63
CA ARG A 29 6.86 -4.41 -20.66
C ARG A 29 7.59 -4.23 -19.33
N MET A 30 7.18 -3.28 -18.50
CA MET A 30 7.74 -3.05 -17.15
C MET A 30 7.00 -3.80 -16.05
N ALA A 31 5.93 -4.55 -16.36
CA ALA A 31 5.16 -5.28 -15.35
C ALA A 31 5.99 -6.29 -14.56
N TRP A 32 6.99 -6.92 -15.18
CA TRP A 32 7.86 -7.88 -14.48
C TRP A 32 8.77 -7.20 -13.45
N LEU A 33 9.21 -5.96 -13.70
CA LEU A 33 9.99 -5.18 -12.75
C LEU A 33 9.13 -4.89 -11.51
N TRP A 34 7.90 -4.44 -11.73
CA TRP A 34 6.95 -4.18 -10.64
C TRP A 34 6.55 -5.44 -9.90
N LEU A 35 6.48 -6.60 -10.57
CA LEU A 35 6.27 -7.88 -9.90
C LEU A 35 7.39 -8.14 -8.87
N LEU A 36 8.66 -7.96 -9.25
CA LEU A 36 9.79 -8.17 -8.32
C LEU A 36 9.72 -7.21 -7.12
N VAL A 37 9.50 -5.92 -7.39
CA VAL A 37 9.36 -4.91 -6.32
C VAL A 37 8.18 -5.24 -5.40
N ARG A 38 7.05 -5.65 -5.98
CA ARG A 38 5.84 -6.02 -5.26
C ARG A 38 6.04 -7.24 -4.38
N LEU A 39 6.73 -8.27 -4.88
CA LEU A 39 7.07 -9.46 -4.10
C LEU A 39 8.01 -9.13 -2.95
N TYR A 40 9.02 -8.28 -3.17
CA TYR A 40 9.93 -7.84 -2.12
C TYR A 40 9.21 -7.04 -1.03
N VAL A 41 8.49 -5.97 -1.41
CA VAL A 41 7.76 -5.12 -0.46
C VAL A 41 6.68 -5.93 0.26
N GLY A 42 5.94 -6.77 -0.48
CA GLY A 42 4.91 -7.64 0.09
C GLY A 42 5.47 -8.68 1.06
N TYR A 43 6.64 -9.25 0.75
CA TYR A 43 7.36 -10.16 1.65
C TYR A 43 7.73 -9.48 2.97
N GLU A 44 8.32 -8.28 2.93
CA GLU A 44 8.71 -7.54 4.14
C GLU A 44 7.50 -7.17 5.02
N TRP A 45 6.38 -6.77 4.41
CA TRP A 45 5.14 -6.52 5.15
C TRP A 45 4.55 -7.80 5.75
N LEU A 46 4.54 -8.89 4.99
CA LEU A 46 3.98 -10.15 5.44
C LEU A 46 4.80 -10.76 6.58
N THR A 47 6.13 -10.76 6.48
CA THR A 47 7.02 -11.30 7.52
C THR A 47 6.88 -10.49 8.80
N ALA A 48 6.90 -9.16 8.71
CA ALA A 48 6.70 -8.27 9.86
C ALA A 48 5.32 -8.48 10.51
N GLY A 49 4.26 -8.60 9.70
CA GLY A 49 2.91 -8.81 10.20
C GLY A 49 2.73 -10.19 10.86
N LEU A 50 3.30 -11.24 10.26
CA LEU A 50 3.26 -12.59 10.83
C LEU A 50 4.06 -12.70 12.13
N GLU A 51 5.19 -12.00 12.23
CA GLU A 51 5.97 -11.93 13.46
C GLU A 51 5.18 -11.27 14.58
N LYS A 52 4.44 -10.19 14.29
CA LYS A 52 3.54 -9.54 15.25
C LYS A 52 2.34 -10.42 15.60
N LEU A 53 1.84 -11.22 14.65
CA LEU A 53 0.69 -12.09 14.83
C LEU A 53 1.00 -13.33 15.68
N THR A 54 2.17 -13.95 15.50
CA THR A 54 2.49 -15.24 16.13
C THR A 54 3.64 -15.17 17.14
N GLY A 55 4.45 -14.11 17.10
CA GLY A 55 5.69 -14.00 17.88
C GLY A 55 6.87 -14.80 17.31
N TYR A 56 6.74 -15.39 16.12
CA TYR A 56 7.78 -16.17 15.45
C TYR A 56 8.32 -15.46 14.20
N ASN A 57 9.60 -15.63 13.94
CA ASN A 57 10.25 -15.07 12.77
C ASN A 57 9.98 -15.95 11.53
N PHE A 58 9.44 -15.35 10.47
CA PHE A 58 9.17 -16.02 9.18
C PHE A 58 10.08 -15.56 8.04
N ALA A 59 11.08 -14.73 8.33
CA ALA A 59 12.06 -14.33 7.34
C ALA A 59 12.90 -15.54 6.91
N PHE A 60 13.12 -15.69 5.61
CA PHE A 60 14.00 -16.72 5.07
C PHE A 60 15.44 -16.50 5.56
N GLY A 61 15.97 -17.48 6.27
CA GLY A 61 17.34 -17.45 6.79
C GLY A 61 17.50 -18.27 8.06
N ALA A 62 18.62 -18.06 8.75
CA ALA A 62 18.99 -18.80 9.95
C ALA A 62 18.01 -18.64 11.13
N GLY A 63 17.17 -17.61 11.12
CA GLY A 63 16.18 -17.31 12.15
C GLY A 63 14.77 -17.86 11.89
N PHE A 64 14.54 -18.56 10.78
CA PHE A 64 13.19 -19.03 10.43
C PHE A 64 12.62 -19.97 11.49
N GLY A 65 11.40 -19.69 11.95
CA GLY A 65 10.69 -20.46 12.96
C GLY A 65 11.18 -20.24 14.39
N GLN A 66 12.15 -19.35 14.61
CA GLN A 66 12.59 -18.98 15.95
C GLN A 66 11.63 -17.98 16.59
N ARG A 67 11.48 -18.05 17.91
CA ARG A 67 10.64 -17.11 18.66
C ARG A 67 11.34 -15.75 18.71
N SER A 68 10.69 -14.74 18.14
CA SER A 68 11.17 -13.34 18.16
C SER A 68 10.65 -12.58 19.39
N GLY A 69 9.46 -12.96 19.89
CA GLY A 69 8.89 -12.32 21.06
C GLY A 69 7.52 -12.88 21.46
N SER A 70 6.74 -12.04 22.12
CA SER A 70 5.31 -12.31 22.36
C SER A 70 4.48 -11.72 21.23
N PRO A 71 3.40 -12.41 20.80
CA PRO A 71 2.42 -11.84 19.89
C PRO A 71 1.90 -10.49 20.36
N TRP A 72 1.58 -9.60 19.42
CA TRP A 72 0.99 -8.29 19.70
C TRP A 72 -0.52 -8.36 19.94
N VAL A 73 -1.14 -9.43 19.45
CA VAL A 73 -2.58 -9.67 19.43
C VAL A 73 -2.89 -11.07 19.94
N PHE A 74 -4.13 -11.32 20.37
CA PHE A 74 -4.58 -12.59 20.92
C PHE A 74 -3.76 -13.07 22.13
N SER A 75 -3.29 -12.12 22.94
CA SER A 75 -2.51 -12.35 24.16
C SER A 75 -3.18 -11.69 25.36
N GLY A 76 -2.82 -12.11 26.58
CA GLY A 76 -3.27 -11.42 27.81
C GLY A 76 -2.71 -9.99 27.99
N HIS A 77 -1.87 -9.53 27.06
CA HIS A 77 -1.12 -8.28 27.14
C HIS A 77 -1.18 -7.49 25.81
N ASP A 78 -2.33 -7.54 25.13
CA ASP A 78 -2.54 -6.83 23.87
C ASP A 78 -2.24 -5.33 24.03
N GLY A 79 -1.36 -4.80 23.17
CA GLY A 79 -0.95 -3.40 23.19
C GLY A 79 0.33 -3.07 23.95
N VAL A 80 0.94 -3.99 24.69
CA VAL A 80 2.24 -3.73 25.38
C VAL A 80 3.33 -3.34 24.38
N ALA A 81 3.37 -4.00 23.22
CA ALA A 81 4.32 -3.65 22.16
C ALA A 81 4.12 -2.23 21.62
N ILE A 82 2.86 -1.82 21.40
CA ILE A 82 2.52 -0.45 20.98
C ILE A 82 2.87 0.56 22.07
N GLN A 83 2.62 0.26 23.34
CA GLN A 83 3.02 1.14 24.45
C GLN A 83 4.53 1.32 24.50
N GLY A 84 5.31 0.25 24.30
CA GLY A 84 6.77 0.32 24.21
C GLY A 84 7.23 1.15 23.02
N PHE A 85 6.65 0.92 21.85
CA PHE A 85 6.92 1.68 20.63
C PHE A 85 6.65 3.18 20.81
N VAL A 86 5.48 3.54 21.35
CA VAL A 86 5.11 4.94 21.62
C VAL A 86 6.04 5.58 22.64
N LYS A 87 6.38 4.89 23.74
CA LYS A 87 7.33 5.43 24.73
C LYS A 87 8.71 5.71 24.10
N GLY A 88 9.19 4.83 23.21
CA GLY A 88 10.39 5.07 22.44
C GLY A 88 10.28 6.30 21.54
N ALA A 89 9.17 6.47 20.83
CA ALA A 89 8.92 7.64 19.99
C ALA A 89 8.86 8.95 20.79
N LEU A 90 8.24 8.95 21.98
CA LEU A 90 8.19 10.13 22.86
C LEU A 90 9.58 10.52 23.40
N ALA A 91 10.46 9.54 23.64
CA ALA A 91 11.85 9.85 24.00
C ALA A 91 12.60 10.58 22.87
N LEU A 92 12.24 10.29 21.61
CA LEU A 92 12.80 10.91 20.41
C LEU A 92 12.15 12.26 20.04
N SER A 93 11.14 12.71 20.79
CA SER A 93 10.47 14.00 20.57
C SER A 93 11.07 15.17 21.36
N SER A 94 12.17 14.93 22.09
CA SER A 94 12.84 15.92 22.93
C SER A 94 14.25 16.22 22.41
N GLY A 95 14.79 17.41 22.73
CA GLY A 95 16.14 17.83 22.36
C GLY A 95 16.19 18.88 21.23
N PRO A 96 17.40 19.30 20.81
CA PRO A 96 17.58 20.39 19.84
C PRO A 96 17.09 20.07 18.43
N HIS A 97 17.16 18.80 18.01
CA HIS A 97 16.70 18.30 16.71
C HIS A 97 15.88 17.02 16.91
N PRO A 98 14.62 17.14 17.36
CA PRO A 98 13.81 15.96 17.67
C PRO A 98 13.49 15.18 16.39
N ALA A 99 13.70 13.87 16.44
CA ALA A 99 13.37 12.97 15.33
C ALA A 99 11.85 12.79 15.18
N VAL A 100 11.12 12.87 16.30
CA VAL A 100 9.64 12.83 16.32
C VAL A 100 9.10 14.24 16.55
N GLN A 101 8.28 14.73 15.63
CA GLN A 101 7.70 16.06 15.73
C GLN A 101 6.68 16.15 16.87
N GLY A 102 6.66 17.28 17.58
CA GLY A 102 5.82 17.45 18.79
C GLY A 102 4.33 17.21 18.56
N TRP A 103 3.78 17.60 17.41
CA TRP A 103 2.38 17.35 17.06
C TRP A 103 2.08 15.84 16.94
N TYR A 104 3.03 15.08 16.40
CA TYR A 104 2.89 13.64 16.24
C TYR A 104 3.10 12.93 17.59
N ALA A 105 4.05 13.39 18.41
CA ALA A 105 4.20 12.95 19.79
C ALA A 105 2.90 13.13 20.60
N ALA A 106 2.21 14.26 20.45
CA ALA A 106 0.91 14.50 21.09
C ALA A 106 -0.16 13.51 20.60
N PHE A 107 -0.22 13.23 19.29
CA PHE A 107 -1.10 12.19 18.75
C PHE A 107 -0.81 10.81 19.35
N LEU A 108 0.47 10.42 19.43
CA LEU A 108 0.87 9.15 20.01
C LEU A 108 0.49 9.06 21.50
N GLN A 109 0.70 10.14 22.26
CA GLN A 109 0.43 10.17 23.69
C GLN A 109 -1.08 10.16 24.02
N HIS A 110 -1.89 10.91 23.27
CA HIS A 110 -3.31 11.13 23.62
C HIS A 110 -4.27 10.20 22.90
N ILE A 111 -3.89 9.66 21.73
CA ILE A 111 -4.77 8.78 20.94
C ILE A 111 -4.24 7.35 20.90
N VAL A 112 -2.97 7.16 20.57
CA VAL A 112 -2.42 5.81 20.37
C VAL A 112 -2.18 5.10 21.70
N LEU A 113 -1.58 5.76 22.69
CA LEU A 113 -1.24 5.15 23.97
C LEU A 113 -2.47 4.66 24.76
N PRO A 114 -3.58 5.43 24.87
CA PRO A 114 -4.78 4.94 25.56
C PRO A 114 -5.50 3.82 24.80
N ASN A 115 -5.37 3.78 23.47
CA ASN A 115 -6.00 2.78 22.59
C ASN A 115 -4.99 1.74 22.08
N ALA A 116 -3.90 1.48 22.83
CA ALA A 116 -2.77 0.69 22.36
C ALA A 116 -3.15 -0.73 21.90
N GLY A 117 -4.13 -1.35 22.57
CA GLY A 117 -4.69 -2.63 22.14
C GLY A 117 -5.26 -2.55 20.72
N LEU A 118 -6.18 -1.61 20.46
CA LEU A 118 -6.77 -1.41 19.12
C LEU A 118 -5.70 -1.20 18.05
N PHE A 119 -4.71 -0.34 18.32
CA PHE A 119 -3.62 -0.09 17.38
C PHE A 119 -2.76 -1.34 17.14
N ALA A 120 -2.58 -2.21 18.12
CA ALA A 120 -1.87 -3.48 17.93
C ALA A 120 -2.59 -4.38 16.92
N TYR A 121 -3.92 -4.46 16.99
CA TYR A 121 -4.74 -5.18 16.00
C TYR A 121 -4.66 -4.51 14.63
N LEU A 122 -4.89 -3.19 14.54
CA LEU A 122 -4.88 -2.46 13.27
C LEU A 122 -3.53 -2.60 12.55
N VAL A 123 -2.42 -2.42 13.26
CA VAL A 123 -1.08 -2.57 12.69
C VAL A 123 -0.85 -4.01 12.26
N THR A 124 -1.03 -4.99 13.15
CA THR A 124 -0.73 -6.40 12.84
C THR A 124 -1.52 -6.90 11.63
N PHE A 125 -2.83 -6.68 11.61
CA PHE A 125 -3.66 -7.11 10.49
C PHE A 125 -3.43 -6.25 9.23
N GLY A 126 -3.17 -4.95 9.40
CA GLY A 126 -2.81 -4.08 8.28
C GLY A 126 -1.56 -4.57 7.56
N GLU A 127 -0.50 -4.90 8.29
CA GLU A 127 0.75 -5.43 7.73
C GLU A 127 0.53 -6.74 6.99
N VAL A 128 -0.20 -7.70 7.59
CA VAL A 128 -0.51 -8.98 6.94
C VAL A 128 -1.34 -8.77 5.67
N LEU A 129 -2.41 -7.97 5.73
CA LEU A 129 -3.29 -7.73 4.59
C LEU A 129 -2.57 -7.02 3.43
N VAL A 130 -1.74 -6.02 3.74
CA VAL A 130 -0.90 -5.35 2.74
C VAL A 130 0.10 -6.33 2.13
N GLY A 131 0.77 -7.13 2.96
CA GLY A 131 1.72 -8.15 2.49
C GLY A 131 1.07 -9.16 1.54
N LEU A 132 -0.08 -9.72 1.92
CA LEU A 132 -0.83 -10.66 1.09
C LEU A 132 -1.35 -9.99 -0.20
N GLY A 133 -1.93 -8.79 -0.09
CA GLY A 133 -2.45 -8.03 -1.24
C GLY A 133 -1.35 -7.74 -2.27
N LEU A 134 -0.15 -7.36 -1.80
CA LEU A 134 1.00 -7.17 -2.67
C LEU A 134 1.50 -8.51 -3.24
N ILE A 135 1.74 -9.55 -2.44
CA ILE A 135 2.28 -10.82 -2.96
C ILE A 135 1.38 -11.41 -4.06
N PHE A 136 0.09 -11.53 -3.76
CA PHE A 136 -0.91 -12.07 -4.68
C PHE A 136 -1.26 -11.11 -5.83
N GLY A 137 -0.90 -9.84 -5.70
CA GLY A 137 -1.28 -8.80 -6.64
C GLY A 137 -2.80 -8.65 -6.70
N ALA A 138 -3.46 -8.60 -5.54
CA ALA A 138 -4.88 -8.37 -5.39
C ALA A 138 -5.10 -6.98 -4.76
N LEU A 139 -5.78 -6.10 -5.49
CA LEU A 139 -5.95 -4.70 -5.19
C LEU A 139 -4.61 -3.99 -4.94
N THR A 140 -3.61 -4.25 -5.80
CA THR A 140 -2.20 -3.84 -5.60
C THR A 140 -2.05 -2.35 -5.30
N GLY A 141 -2.80 -1.48 -5.99
CA GLY A 141 -2.77 -0.03 -5.72
C GLY A 141 -3.30 0.35 -4.33
N ILE A 142 -4.35 -0.33 -3.86
CA ILE A 142 -4.94 -0.11 -2.53
C ILE A 142 -4.00 -0.66 -1.45
N ALA A 143 -3.45 -1.86 -1.65
CA ALA A 143 -2.47 -2.44 -0.75
C ALA A 143 -1.22 -1.56 -0.62
N ALA A 144 -0.69 -1.06 -1.75
CA ALA A 144 0.44 -0.13 -1.75
C ALA A 144 0.11 1.18 -1.02
N PHE A 145 -1.08 1.74 -1.20
CA PHE A 145 -1.52 2.94 -0.49
C PHE A 145 -1.51 2.74 1.04
N PHE A 146 -2.15 1.67 1.55
CA PHE A 146 -2.16 1.41 2.99
C PHE A 146 -0.78 1.06 3.54
N GLY A 147 0.06 0.36 2.76
CA GLY A 147 1.45 0.13 3.10
C GLY A 147 2.23 1.43 3.26
N VAL A 148 2.17 2.33 2.28
CA VAL A 148 2.80 3.66 2.37
C VAL A 148 2.27 4.46 3.55
N PHE A 149 0.95 4.44 3.78
CA PHE A 149 0.34 5.14 4.90
C PHE A 149 0.88 4.64 6.25
N MET A 150 0.93 3.33 6.48
CA MET A 150 1.50 2.78 7.71
C MET A 150 3.00 3.08 7.82
N ASN A 151 3.75 2.94 6.73
CA ASN A 151 5.18 3.24 6.70
C ASN A 151 5.48 4.69 7.07
N LEU A 152 4.68 5.64 6.57
CA LEU A 152 4.79 7.05 6.92
C LEU A 152 4.53 7.26 8.42
N ASN A 153 3.52 6.60 9.00
CA ASN A 153 3.26 6.67 10.44
C ASN A 153 4.42 6.11 11.26
N PHE A 154 5.10 5.06 10.80
CA PHE A 154 6.29 4.53 11.46
C PHE A 154 7.49 5.49 11.36
N LEU A 155 7.70 6.11 10.20
CA LEU A 155 8.74 7.11 10.00
C LEU A 155 8.51 8.35 10.88
N LEU A 156 7.26 8.81 10.98
CA LEU A 156 6.87 9.92 11.86
C LEU A 156 7.08 9.58 13.35
N ALA A 157 6.99 8.30 13.72
CA ALA A 157 7.31 7.81 15.06
C ALA A 157 8.82 7.63 15.30
N GLY A 158 9.67 7.94 14.32
CA GLY A 158 11.14 7.85 14.43
C GLY A 158 11.72 6.48 14.09
N ALA A 159 10.94 5.55 13.52
CA ALA A 159 11.43 4.23 13.10
C ALA A 159 12.05 4.31 11.71
N VAL A 160 13.36 4.61 11.63
CA VAL A 160 14.05 4.91 10.36
C VAL A 160 14.61 3.68 9.63
N SER A 161 14.66 2.48 10.25
CA SER A 161 15.34 1.26 9.75
C SER A 161 15.19 0.93 8.24
N ILE A 162 14.46 -0.14 7.86
CA ILE A 162 14.17 -0.46 6.45
C ILE A 162 13.02 0.41 5.89
N ASN A 163 12.36 1.16 6.77
CA ASN A 163 11.13 1.88 6.47
C ASN A 163 11.26 2.87 5.29
N PRO A 164 12.30 3.71 5.16
CA PRO A 164 12.43 4.63 4.03
C PRO A 164 12.50 3.92 2.67
N VAL A 165 13.12 2.74 2.63
CA VAL A 165 13.21 1.91 1.42
C VAL A 165 11.83 1.37 1.07
N LEU A 166 11.12 0.77 2.03
CA LEU A 166 9.77 0.25 1.83
C LEU A 166 8.77 1.34 1.46
N GLY A 167 8.85 2.52 2.10
CA GLY A 167 8.02 3.67 1.78
C GLY A 167 8.25 4.16 0.36
N THR A 168 9.51 4.25 -0.07
CA THR A 168 9.87 4.69 -1.42
C THR A 168 9.40 3.69 -2.48
N LEU A 169 9.67 2.40 -2.28
CA LEU A 169 9.20 1.35 -3.19
C LEU A 169 7.67 1.25 -3.21
N GLY A 170 7.02 1.41 -2.06
CA GLY A 170 5.56 1.46 -1.93
C GLY A 170 4.95 2.64 -2.69
N LEU A 171 5.57 3.83 -2.61
CA LEU A 171 5.13 5.01 -3.37
C LEU A 171 5.23 4.75 -4.88
N PHE A 172 6.33 4.15 -5.33
CA PHE A 172 6.48 3.79 -6.73
C PHE A 172 5.49 2.72 -7.18
N LEU A 173 5.19 1.72 -6.34
CA LEU A 173 4.14 0.72 -6.60
C LEU A 173 2.74 1.37 -6.69
N MET A 174 2.46 2.35 -5.83
CA MET A 174 1.21 3.11 -5.86
C MET A 174 1.08 3.91 -7.18
N LEU A 175 2.15 4.51 -7.69
CA LEU A 175 2.16 5.15 -9.01
C LEU A 175 2.04 4.13 -10.15
N ALA A 176 2.66 2.97 -10.00
CA ALA A 176 2.63 1.87 -10.97
C ALA A 176 1.36 1.01 -10.92
N TRP A 177 0.33 1.40 -10.15
CA TRP A 177 -0.83 0.55 -9.84
C TRP A 177 -1.50 -0.08 -11.08
N ARG A 178 -1.48 0.62 -12.22
CA ARG A 178 -2.07 0.18 -13.49
C ARG A 178 -1.40 -1.06 -14.08
N ILE A 179 -0.09 -1.23 -13.84
CA ILE A 179 0.71 -2.32 -14.40
C ILE A 179 1.26 -3.27 -13.32
N ALA A 180 1.36 -2.81 -12.07
CA ALA A 180 1.90 -3.59 -10.96
C ALA A 180 1.06 -4.85 -10.65
N GLY A 181 -0.24 -4.82 -10.96
CA GLY A 181 -1.16 -5.96 -10.85
C GLY A 181 -1.20 -6.89 -12.07
N TYR A 182 -0.44 -6.61 -13.14
CA TYR A 182 -0.56 -7.34 -14.41
C TYR A 182 -0.22 -8.83 -14.27
N TYR A 183 0.84 -9.15 -13.53
CA TYR A 183 1.16 -10.53 -13.12
C TYR A 183 0.61 -10.79 -11.70
N GLY A 184 -0.72 -10.86 -11.57
CA GLY A 184 -1.38 -11.05 -10.28
C GLY A 184 -2.88 -11.26 -10.44
N LEU A 185 -3.58 -11.42 -9.32
CA LEU A 185 -5.05 -11.55 -9.30
C LEU A 185 -5.76 -10.32 -9.86
N ASP A 186 -5.13 -9.15 -9.86
CA ASP A 186 -5.63 -7.91 -10.47
C ASP A 186 -5.87 -8.03 -11.97
N SER A 187 -5.14 -8.89 -12.68
CA SER A 187 -5.42 -9.18 -14.09
C SER A 187 -6.81 -9.82 -14.30
N LEU A 188 -7.35 -10.51 -13.30
CA LEU A 188 -8.68 -11.12 -13.29
C LEU A 188 -9.72 -10.25 -12.57
N LEU A 189 -9.33 -9.64 -11.44
CA LEU A 189 -10.20 -8.83 -10.59
C LEU A 189 -10.56 -7.49 -11.22
N LEU A 190 -9.61 -6.80 -11.88
CA LEU A 190 -9.87 -5.47 -12.46
C LEU A 190 -10.85 -5.50 -13.65
N PRO A 191 -10.80 -6.49 -14.57
CA PRO A 191 -11.85 -6.64 -15.57
C PRO A 191 -13.21 -6.99 -14.95
N LEU A 192 -13.21 -7.82 -13.89
CA LEU A 192 -14.43 -8.30 -13.23
C LEU A 192 -15.13 -7.20 -12.41
N LEU A 193 -14.41 -6.49 -11.55
CA LEU A 193 -14.91 -5.38 -10.74
C LEU A 193 -15.12 -4.10 -11.58
N GLY A 194 -14.40 -3.99 -12.70
CA GLY A 194 -14.38 -2.78 -13.52
C GLY A 194 -13.54 -1.68 -12.91
N THR A 195 -12.94 -0.83 -13.74
CA THR A 195 -12.43 0.46 -13.27
C THR A 195 -13.59 1.47 -13.19
N PRO A 196 -13.55 2.46 -12.28
CA PRO A 196 -14.65 3.42 -12.08
C PRO A 196 -15.08 4.14 -13.37
N TRP A 197 -14.18 4.24 -14.35
CA TRP A 197 -14.31 5.01 -15.58
C TRP A 197 -14.64 4.15 -16.82
N THR A 198 -14.41 2.83 -16.80
CA THR A 198 -14.63 1.95 -17.97
C THR A 198 -15.83 1.00 -17.80
N GLY A 199 -16.39 0.95 -16.58
CA GLY A 199 -17.47 0.04 -16.20
C GLY A 199 -16.95 -1.38 -15.97
N SER A 200 -17.80 -2.23 -15.38
CA SER A 200 -17.50 -3.64 -15.10
C SER A 200 -17.87 -4.53 -16.28
N LEU A 201 -17.07 -5.56 -16.57
CA LEU A 201 -17.52 -6.61 -17.52
C LEU A 201 -18.77 -7.32 -17.02
N LEU A 202 -18.98 -7.45 -15.70
CA LEU A 202 -20.20 -8.01 -15.14
C LEU A 202 -21.43 -7.17 -15.46
N SER A 203 -21.34 -5.84 -15.48
CA SER A 203 -22.48 -5.00 -15.86
C SER A 203 -22.82 -5.15 -17.34
N ARG A 204 -21.81 -5.29 -18.20
CA ARG A 204 -22.00 -5.56 -19.65
C ARG A 204 -22.60 -6.95 -19.90
N LEU A 205 -22.12 -7.98 -19.20
CA LEU A 205 -22.63 -9.34 -19.30
C LEU A 205 -24.06 -9.47 -18.73
N ARG A 206 -24.36 -8.76 -17.62
CA ARG A 206 -25.74 -8.69 -17.10
C ARG A 206 -26.66 -8.00 -18.09
N ALA A 207 -26.24 -6.87 -18.67
CA ALA A 207 -27.02 -6.16 -19.68
C ALA A 207 -27.38 -7.07 -20.87
N GLN A 208 -26.40 -7.80 -21.42
CA GLN A 208 -26.62 -8.78 -22.50
C GLN A 208 -27.56 -9.93 -22.12
N ARG A 209 -27.56 -10.38 -20.85
CA ARG A 209 -28.44 -11.48 -20.39
C ARG A 209 -29.90 -11.05 -20.21
N THR A 210 -30.15 -9.76 -20.01
CA THR A 210 -31.51 -9.19 -19.88
C THR A 210 -32.16 -8.80 -21.20
N GLU A 211 -31.43 -8.80 -22.33
CA GLU A 211 -32.08 -8.63 -23.63
C GLU A 211 -32.85 -9.91 -23.99
N PRO A 212 -34.17 -9.83 -24.27
CA PRO A 212 -34.94 -11.00 -24.69
C PRO A 212 -34.41 -11.52 -26.03
N LEU A 213 -34.31 -12.85 -26.16
CA LEU A 213 -33.85 -13.57 -27.36
C LEU A 213 -34.73 -13.39 -28.62
N GLU A 214 -35.62 -12.38 -28.67
CA GLU A 214 -36.71 -12.28 -29.64
C GLU A 214 -36.54 -11.24 -30.76
N ALA A 215 -35.37 -10.63 -30.94
CA ALA A 215 -35.14 -9.70 -32.06
C ALA A 215 -34.58 -10.39 -33.34
N GLY A 216 -34.91 -11.67 -33.57
CA GLY A 216 -34.27 -12.50 -34.60
C GLY A 216 -35.19 -13.21 -35.60
N THR A 217 -36.50 -12.95 -35.60
CA THR A 217 -37.43 -13.53 -36.59
C THR A 217 -38.36 -12.46 -37.14
N GLY A 218 -37.83 -11.63 -38.03
CA GLY A 218 -38.59 -10.64 -38.78
C GLY A 218 -38.06 -10.50 -40.21
N SER A 219 -38.85 -10.96 -41.18
CA SER A 219 -38.71 -10.85 -42.64
C SER A 219 -37.77 -11.83 -43.36
N ARG A 220 -38.38 -12.89 -43.89
CA ARG A 220 -38.22 -13.31 -45.29
C ARG A 220 -39.61 -13.59 -45.87
#